data_AF-A0A942APM1-F1
#
_entry.id   AF-A0A942APM1-F1
#
_cell.length_a   1.000
_cell.length_b   1.000
_cell.length_c   1.000
_cell.angle_alpha   90.00
_cell.angle_beta   90.00
_cell.angle_gamma   90.00
#
_symmetry.space_group_name_H-M   'P 1'
#
loop_
_entity.id
_entity.type
_entity.pdbx_description
1 polymer ?
#
loop_
_entity_poly.entity_id
_entity_poly.type
_entity_poly.pdbx_seq_one_letter_code
_entity_poly.pdbx_strand_id
1 'polypeptide(L)'
;MRYKGKIEKLDQIIVSDPIYGKDVDCRYERTNINGHNWNVNIEINDFSEKIDNIQLNGIEFFILLNNSNKPTYLNEDGSFRYQPDNKIKEIMIGMDTACIALGINNYANDIRDSKGDWQPDNSLNTLTDGIFGYVKEGTKDNTIDFIWISGYLDEDTGYSINEILDYICTQFEVKNLYREINNEKFPVIKDNLNDINYDI
;
A
#
# COMPACT_ATOMS: atom_id res chain seq x y z
N MET A 1 -9.51 9.44 1.67
CA MET A 1 -10.39 8.64 2.55
C MET A 1 -9.53 7.78 3.45
N ARG A 2 -9.81 7.82 4.77
CA ARG A 2 -8.98 7.15 5.76
C ARG A 2 -9.59 5.88 6.32
N TYR A 3 -8.83 4.80 6.24
CA TYR A 3 -9.14 3.51 6.82
C TYR A 3 -8.04 3.06 7.77
N LYS A 4 -8.43 2.31 8.79
CA LYS A 4 -7.51 1.72 9.76
C LYS A 4 -7.90 0.28 10.03
N GLY A 5 -6.90 -0.56 10.27
CA GLY A 5 -7.08 -1.98 10.55
C GLY A 5 -5.87 -2.57 11.24
N LYS A 6 -5.83 -3.89 11.29
CA LYS A 6 -4.76 -4.66 11.93
C LYS A 6 -4.24 -5.77 11.03
N ILE A 7 -2.93 -6.02 11.12
CA ILE A 7 -2.29 -7.25 10.63
C ILE A 7 -1.92 -8.07 11.85
N GLU A 8 -2.46 -9.28 11.97
CA GLU A 8 -2.18 -10.15 13.10
C GLU A 8 -0.71 -10.61 13.11
N LYS A 9 -0.18 -10.98 11.93
CA LYS A 9 1.19 -11.45 11.74
C LYS A 9 1.79 -10.87 10.46
N LEU A 10 3.01 -10.35 10.54
CA LEU A 10 3.76 -9.81 9.41
C LEU A 10 5.20 -10.35 9.46
N ASP A 11 5.50 -11.35 8.65
CA ASP A 11 6.85 -11.94 8.58
C ASP A 11 7.63 -11.43 7.38
N GLN A 12 6.94 -11.20 6.26
CA GLN A 12 7.52 -10.70 5.02
C GLN A 12 6.54 -9.82 4.23
N ILE A 13 7.09 -8.98 3.36
CA ILE A 13 6.36 -8.11 2.43
C ILE A 13 7.14 -7.96 1.14
N ILE A 14 6.42 -7.89 0.03
CA ILE A 14 6.95 -7.50 -1.29
C ILE A 14 6.07 -6.38 -1.85
N VAL A 15 6.73 -5.38 -2.45
CA VAL A 15 6.14 -4.33 -3.29
C VAL A 15 7.00 -4.22 -4.54
N SER A 16 6.46 -4.63 -5.69
CA SER A 16 7.26 -4.82 -6.90
C SER A 16 6.39 -4.99 -8.13
N ASP A 17 6.92 -4.65 -9.30
CA ASP A 17 6.54 -5.35 -10.52
C ASP A 17 6.79 -6.87 -10.33
N PRO A 18 5.79 -7.73 -10.59
CA PRO A 18 5.93 -9.17 -10.38
C PRO A 18 7.09 -9.83 -11.14
N ILE A 19 7.50 -9.30 -12.30
CA ILE A 19 8.57 -9.89 -13.13
C ILE A 19 9.96 -9.70 -12.51
N TYR A 20 10.12 -8.73 -11.62
CA TYR A 20 11.42 -8.37 -11.08
C TYR A 20 12.00 -9.47 -10.18
N GLY A 21 13.30 -9.71 -10.36
CA GLY A 21 14.07 -10.55 -9.45
C GLY A 21 14.34 -9.84 -8.12
N LYS A 22 14.72 -10.62 -7.09
CA LYS A 22 15.03 -10.12 -5.74
C LYS A 22 16.12 -9.04 -5.67
N ASP A 23 17.03 -9.00 -6.65
CA ASP A 23 18.21 -8.13 -6.66
C ASP A 23 18.00 -6.86 -7.50
N VAL A 24 16.75 -6.58 -7.90
CA VAL A 24 16.40 -5.36 -8.64
C VAL A 24 16.23 -4.19 -7.68
N ASP A 25 16.91 -3.08 -7.94
CA ASP A 25 16.96 -1.92 -7.03
C ASP A 25 15.59 -1.22 -6.85
N CYS A 26 14.70 -1.33 -7.84
CA CYS A 26 13.35 -0.77 -7.81
C CYS A 26 12.27 -1.74 -7.31
N ARG A 27 12.69 -2.80 -6.60
CA ARG A 27 11.84 -3.75 -5.86
C ARG A 27 12.06 -3.58 -4.36
N TYR A 28 10.98 -3.54 -3.59
CA TYR A 28 11.06 -3.69 -2.14
C TYR A 28 10.66 -5.10 -1.74
N GLU A 29 11.58 -5.80 -1.09
CA GLU A 29 11.33 -7.09 -0.45
C GLU A 29 11.98 -7.12 0.92
N ARG A 30 11.19 -7.51 1.93
CA ARG A 30 11.65 -7.61 3.30
C ARG A 30 11.15 -8.89 3.95
N THR A 31 12.06 -9.60 4.60
CA THR A 31 11.80 -10.83 5.35
C THR A 31 12.25 -10.66 6.81
N ASN A 32 11.86 -11.60 7.66
CA ASN A 32 12.19 -11.62 9.09
C ASN A 32 11.70 -10.37 9.85
N ILE A 33 10.55 -9.83 9.46
CA ILE A 33 9.92 -8.68 10.13
C ILE A 33 9.48 -9.07 11.56
N ASN A 34 9.02 -10.31 11.75
CA ASN A 34 8.53 -10.86 13.03
C ASN A 34 7.48 -9.95 13.70
N GLY A 35 6.66 -9.29 12.89
CA GLY A 35 5.64 -8.35 13.32
C GLY A 35 4.40 -9.05 13.85
N HIS A 36 3.88 -8.58 14.97
CA HIS A 36 2.66 -9.09 15.58
C HIS A 36 1.72 -7.94 15.93
N ASN A 37 0.44 -8.07 15.57
CA ASN A 37 -0.60 -7.07 15.81
C ASN A 37 -0.21 -5.66 15.31
N TRP A 38 0.31 -5.58 14.08
CA TRP A 38 0.66 -4.31 13.46
C TRP A 38 -0.59 -3.51 13.11
N ASN A 39 -0.47 -2.19 13.17
CA ASN A 39 -1.48 -1.29 12.63
C ASN A 39 -1.32 -1.19 11.12
N VAL A 40 -2.45 -1.04 10.44
CA VAL A 40 -2.52 -0.62 9.03
C VAL A 40 -3.33 0.66 8.99
N ASN A 41 -2.78 1.70 8.38
CA ASN A 41 -3.49 2.94 8.07
C ASN A 41 -3.43 3.13 6.56
N ILE A 42 -4.58 3.33 5.92
CA ILE A 42 -4.71 3.49 4.47
C ILE A 42 -5.37 4.83 4.24
N GLU A 43 -4.74 5.68 3.44
CA GLU A 43 -5.32 6.90 2.89
C GLU A 43 -5.43 6.71 1.38
N ILE A 44 -6.63 6.89 0.82
CA ILE A 44 -6.88 6.73 -0.62
C ILE A 44 -7.79 7.84 -1.11
N ASN A 45 -7.35 8.59 -2.11
CA ASN A 45 -8.03 9.81 -2.58
C ASN A 45 -8.09 9.81 -4.10
N ASP A 46 -9.16 10.41 -4.63
CA ASP A 46 -9.14 10.89 -6.01
C ASP A 46 -8.02 11.94 -6.12
N PHE A 47 -7.22 11.82 -7.16
CA PHE A 47 -6.11 12.72 -7.48
C PHE A 47 -6.44 13.51 -8.73
N SER A 48 -6.18 14.82 -8.71
CA SER A 48 -6.32 15.67 -9.90
C SER A 48 -5.33 16.82 -9.81
N GLU A 49 -4.29 16.79 -10.64
CA GLU A 49 -3.25 17.83 -10.68
C GLU A 49 -2.87 18.17 -12.12
N LYS A 50 -2.62 19.45 -12.38
CA LYS A 50 -2.16 19.94 -13.68
C LYS A 50 -0.64 20.16 -13.65
N ILE A 51 0.10 19.31 -14.34
CA ILE A 51 1.56 19.37 -14.46
C ILE A 51 1.92 19.65 -15.93
N ASP A 52 2.70 20.70 -16.20
CA ASP A 52 3.18 21.05 -17.55
C ASP A 52 2.08 21.08 -18.64
N ASN A 53 0.90 21.59 -18.29
CA ASN A 53 -0.31 21.65 -19.12
C ASN A 53 -1.01 20.30 -19.42
N ILE A 54 -0.53 19.21 -18.84
CA ILE A 54 -1.19 17.92 -18.84
C ILE A 54 -2.03 17.84 -17.55
N GLN A 55 -3.30 17.47 -17.70
CA GLN A 55 -4.15 17.14 -16.56
C GLN A 55 -3.90 15.68 -16.22
N LEU A 56 -3.45 15.42 -15.00
CA LEU A 56 -3.33 14.08 -14.44
C LEU A 56 -4.53 13.85 -13.53
N ASN A 57 -5.23 12.74 -13.75
CA ASN A 57 -6.36 12.32 -12.93
C ASN A 57 -6.20 10.84 -12.62
N GLY A 58 -6.60 10.45 -11.42
CA GLY A 58 -6.55 9.05 -11.04
C GLY A 58 -6.83 8.89 -9.56
N ILE A 59 -6.23 7.85 -8.98
CA ILE A 59 -6.34 7.55 -7.56
C ILE A 59 -4.93 7.48 -6.98
N GLU A 60 -4.68 8.29 -5.96
CA GLU A 60 -3.50 8.18 -5.13
C GLU A 60 -3.82 7.38 -3.85
N PHE A 61 -2.85 6.64 -3.35
CA PHE A 61 -2.98 5.99 -2.06
C PHE A 61 -1.68 5.88 -1.29
N PHE A 62 -1.82 5.86 0.03
CA PHE A 62 -0.76 5.76 1.01
C PHE A 62 -1.09 4.69 2.03
N ILE A 63 -0.16 3.77 2.27
CA ILE A 63 -0.31 2.71 3.25
C ILE A 63 0.80 2.84 4.28
N LEU A 64 0.43 2.95 5.56
CA LEU A 64 1.36 2.96 6.69
C LEU A 64 1.12 1.73 7.57
N LEU A 65 2.07 0.81 7.52
CA LEU A 65 2.19 -0.33 8.42
C LEU A 65 3.08 0.06 9.58
N ASN A 66 2.64 -0.11 10.83
CA ASN A 66 3.50 0.18 11.96
C ASN A 66 3.29 -0.74 13.15
N ASN A 67 4.38 -0.94 13.89
CA ASN A 67 4.32 -1.62 15.17
C ASN A 67 3.40 -0.85 16.13
N SER A 68 2.44 -1.55 16.76
CA SER A 68 1.46 -0.93 17.67
C SER A 68 2.09 -0.17 18.84
N ASN A 69 3.31 -0.53 19.24
CA ASN A 69 4.03 0.10 20.34
C ASN A 69 4.87 1.31 19.89
N LYS A 70 4.91 1.60 18.58
CA LYS A 70 5.67 2.69 17.98
C LYS A 70 4.68 3.66 17.35
N PRO A 71 4.32 4.77 18.04
CA PRO A 71 3.37 5.72 17.51
C PRO A 71 3.88 6.32 16.20
N THR A 72 3.15 6.06 15.14
CA THR A 72 3.29 6.72 13.84
C THR A 72 1.91 7.19 13.40
N TYR A 73 1.86 8.24 12.59
CA TYR A 73 0.62 8.84 12.15
C TYR A 73 0.69 9.14 10.65
N LEU A 74 -0.36 8.79 9.92
CA LEU A 74 -0.54 9.10 8.50
C LEU A 74 -1.51 10.29 8.38
N ASN A 75 -1.08 11.36 7.70
CA ASN A 75 -1.89 12.52 7.34
C ASN A 75 -2.62 12.26 6.01
N GLU A 76 -3.59 13.12 5.69
CA GLU A 76 -4.43 12.98 4.47
C GLU A 76 -3.65 13.22 3.18
N ASP A 77 -2.61 14.05 3.23
CA ASP A 77 -1.69 14.36 2.13
C ASP A 77 -0.60 13.29 1.94
N GLY A 78 -0.76 12.12 2.55
CA GLY A 78 0.21 11.03 2.52
C GLY A 78 1.46 11.24 3.37
N SER A 79 1.67 12.44 3.91
CA SER A 79 2.78 12.70 4.84
C SER A 79 2.57 11.93 6.14
N PHE A 80 3.66 11.54 6.81
CA PHE A 80 3.55 10.76 8.04
C PHE A 80 4.60 11.16 9.06
N ARG A 81 4.27 10.93 10.35
CA ARG A 81 5.15 11.19 11.48
C ARG A 81 5.67 9.87 12.05
N TYR A 82 6.95 9.84 12.40
CA TYR A 82 7.63 8.70 13.00
C TYR A 82 8.63 9.17 14.07
N GLN A 83 9.17 8.23 14.86
CA GLN A 83 10.13 8.57 15.92
C GLN A 83 11.44 9.08 15.30
N PRO A 84 11.97 10.26 15.71
CA PRO A 84 13.11 10.90 15.06
C PRO A 84 14.41 10.08 14.97
N ASP A 85 14.55 9.06 15.80
CA ASP A 85 15.73 8.19 15.86
C ASP A 85 15.63 6.96 14.94
N ASN A 86 14.57 6.84 14.15
CA ASN A 86 14.52 5.85 13.08
C ASN A 86 15.52 6.19 11.97
N LYS A 87 16.28 5.18 11.55
CA LYS A 87 17.01 5.21 10.29
C LYS A 87 16.05 4.91 9.15
N ILE A 88 16.01 5.80 8.16
CA ILE A 88 15.10 5.70 7.02
C ILE A 88 15.82 5.14 5.81
N LYS A 89 15.24 4.09 5.22
CA LYS A 89 15.58 3.62 3.88
C LYS A 89 14.40 3.93 2.96
N GLU A 90 14.65 4.65 1.87
CA GLU A 90 13.68 4.90 0.81
C GLU A 90 14.05 4.08 -0.43
N ILE A 91 13.05 3.52 -1.08
CA ILE A 91 13.18 2.79 -2.34
C ILE A 91 12.12 3.32 -3.29
N MET A 92 12.53 3.73 -4.49
CA MET A 92 11.64 4.02 -5.59
C MET A 92 11.16 2.70 -6.19
N ILE A 93 9.85 2.53 -6.35
CA ILE A 93 9.26 1.32 -6.92
C ILE A 93 9.05 1.52 -8.42
N GLY A 94 9.65 0.64 -9.21
CA GLY A 94 9.58 0.65 -10.66
C GLY A 94 8.56 -0.37 -11.19
N MET A 95 8.14 -0.15 -12.43
CA MET A 95 7.26 -1.03 -13.18
C MET A 95 7.69 -1.09 -14.65
N ASP A 96 7.83 -2.28 -15.21
CA ASP A 96 8.18 -2.51 -16.63
C ASP A 96 7.04 -3.20 -17.38
N THR A 97 6.17 -3.93 -16.69
CA THR A 97 5.08 -4.74 -17.27
C THR A 97 3.72 -4.07 -17.19
N ALA A 98 3.70 -2.78 -16.82
CA ALA A 98 2.50 -2.06 -16.46
C ALA A 98 1.67 -2.76 -15.36
N CYS A 99 2.38 -3.35 -14.39
CA CYS A 99 1.78 -4.01 -13.25
C CYS A 99 2.55 -3.70 -11.97
N ILE A 100 1.79 -3.63 -10.87
CA ILE A 100 2.34 -3.55 -9.52
C ILE A 100 1.67 -4.58 -8.64
N ALA A 101 2.46 -5.32 -7.86
CA ALA A 101 1.94 -6.17 -6.81
C ALA A 101 2.46 -5.76 -5.44
N LEU A 102 1.56 -5.77 -4.47
CA LEU A 102 1.82 -5.53 -3.07
C LEU A 102 1.29 -6.74 -2.30
N GLY A 103 2.07 -7.32 -1.41
CA GLY A 103 1.60 -8.49 -0.65
C GLY A 103 2.46 -8.80 0.56
N ILE A 104 1.83 -9.34 1.60
CA ILE A 104 2.51 -9.84 2.80
C ILE A 104 2.44 -11.36 2.90
N ASN A 105 3.33 -11.98 3.66
CA ASN A 105 3.27 -13.40 4.02
C ASN A 105 3.07 -14.33 2.81
N ASN A 106 1.92 -14.99 2.69
CA ASN A 106 1.62 -15.88 1.56
C ASN A 106 1.47 -15.11 0.25
N TYR A 107 0.82 -13.94 0.26
CA TYR A 107 0.71 -13.09 -0.92
C TYR A 107 2.07 -12.58 -1.40
N ALA A 108 3.03 -12.36 -0.49
CA ALA A 108 4.40 -12.09 -0.89
C ALA A 108 5.05 -13.28 -1.62
N ASN A 109 4.73 -14.51 -1.22
CA ASN A 109 5.19 -15.70 -1.95
C ASN A 109 4.53 -15.80 -3.32
N ASP A 110 3.23 -15.55 -3.41
CA ASP A 110 2.51 -15.55 -4.69
C ASP A 110 3.16 -14.56 -5.66
N ILE A 111 3.56 -13.36 -5.22
CA ILE A 111 4.28 -12.39 -6.07
C ILE A 111 5.61 -12.94 -6.57
N ARG A 112 6.34 -13.67 -5.72
CA ARG A 112 7.63 -14.28 -6.09
C ARG A 112 7.44 -15.41 -7.10
N ASP A 113 6.36 -16.15 -6.99
CA ASP A 113 6.04 -17.30 -7.83
C ASP A 113 5.46 -16.86 -9.19
N SER A 114 4.81 -15.69 -9.26
CA SER A 114 4.27 -15.09 -10.50
C SER A 114 5.32 -14.48 -11.45
N LYS A 115 6.63 -14.62 -11.17
CA LYS A 115 7.71 -13.96 -11.94
C LYS A 115 7.70 -14.28 -13.45
N GLY A 116 7.12 -15.40 -13.84
CA GLY A 116 7.01 -15.82 -15.25
C GLY A 116 5.77 -15.31 -15.97
N ASP A 117 4.82 -14.75 -15.24
CA ASP A 117 3.49 -14.44 -15.75
C ASP A 117 3.41 -12.98 -16.19
N TRP A 118 2.90 -12.76 -17.40
CA TRP A 118 2.58 -11.42 -17.89
C TRP A 118 1.27 -10.97 -17.23
N GLN A 119 1.34 -9.96 -16.37
CA GLN A 119 0.19 -9.38 -15.65
C GLN A 119 -0.59 -10.38 -14.78
N PRO A 120 0.02 -10.89 -13.69
CA PRO A 120 -0.60 -11.91 -12.86
C PRO A 120 -1.79 -11.37 -12.05
N ASP A 121 -2.74 -12.25 -11.71
CA ASP A 121 -3.99 -11.91 -11.00
C ASP A 121 -3.78 -11.26 -9.62
N ASN A 122 -2.60 -11.42 -9.01
CA ASN A 122 -2.23 -10.79 -7.74
C ASN A 122 -1.63 -9.38 -7.90
N SER A 123 -1.74 -8.77 -9.08
CA SER A 123 -1.24 -7.42 -9.39
C SER A 123 -2.35 -6.47 -9.83
N LEU A 124 -2.12 -5.17 -9.64
CA LEU A 124 -2.91 -4.09 -10.23
C LEU A 124 -2.26 -3.68 -11.55
N ASN A 125 -3.06 -3.46 -12.58
CA ASN A 125 -2.60 -2.93 -13.86
C ASN A 125 -2.43 -1.40 -13.75
N THR A 126 -1.27 -0.89 -14.14
CA THR A 126 -0.93 0.53 -14.04
C THR A 126 -1.05 1.25 -15.38
N LEU A 127 -1.32 0.52 -16.48
CA LEU A 127 -1.34 0.93 -17.89
C LEU A 127 -0.06 1.61 -18.42
N THR A 128 0.93 1.78 -17.57
CA THR A 128 2.11 2.60 -17.80
C THR A 128 3.34 1.87 -17.26
N ASP A 129 4.50 2.17 -17.82
CA ASP A 129 5.79 1.78 -17.26
C ASP A 129 6.42 2.97 -16.50
N GLY A 130 7.54 2.73 -15.82
CA GLY A 130 8.27 3.75 -15.09
C GLY A 130 8.12 3.63 -13.58
N ILE A 131 7.70 4.71 -12.90
CA ILE A 131 7.72 4.80 -11.43
C ILE A 131 6.30 4.66 -10.90
N PHE A 132 6.08 3.68 -10.03
CA PHE A 132 4.82 3.49 -9.31
C PHE A 132 4.68 4.45 -8.12
N GLY A 133 5.77 4.60 -7.37
CA GLY A 133 5.75 5.29 -6.10
C GLY A 133 6.97 4.92 -5.27
N TYR A 134 6.84 4.97 -3.96
CA TYR A 134 7.96 4.80 -3.04
C TYR A 134 7.59 3.92 -1.86
N VAL A 135 8.59 3.20 -1.36
CA VAL A 135 8.53 2.54 -0.05
C VAL A 135 9.55 3.18 0.88
N LYS A 136 9.13 3.50 2.10
CA LYS A 136 9.99 3.97 3.19
C LYS A 136 9.94 2.98 4.34
N GLU A 137 11.09 2.42 4.70
CA GLU A 137 11.26 1.57 5.87
C GLU A 137 11.94 2.37 6.99
N GLY A 138 11.30 2.42 8.16
CA GLY A 138 11.88 2.98 9.38
C GLY A 138 12.41 1.87 10.28
N THR A 139 13.70 1.95 10.63
CA THR A 139 14.33 0.98 11.53
C THR A 139 14.96 1.63 12.76
N LYS A 140 14.85 0.94 13.89
CA LYS A 140 15.49 1.31 15.14
C LYS A 140 15.95 0.05 15.88
N ASP A 141 17.18 0.06 16.38
CA ASP A 141 17.78 -1.07 17.10
C ASP A 141 17.66 -2.42 16.36
N ASN A 142 17.86 -2.38 15.03
CA ASN A 142 17.70 -3.52 14.10
C ASN A 142 16.28 -4.11 14.02
N THR A 143 15.28 -3.41 14.55
CA THR A 143 13.86 -3.74 14.38
C THR A 143 13.21 -2.79 13.39
N ILE A 144 12.21 -3.27 12.67
CA ILE A 144 11.42 -2.42 11.76
C ILE A 144 10.28 -1.84 12.59
N ASP A 145 10.23 -0.51 12.66
CA ASP A 145 9.18 0.22 13.38
C ASP A 145 7.99 0.50 12.48
N PHE A 146 8.23 0.82 11.20
CA PHE A 146 7.19 1.08 10.22
C PHE A 146 7.64 0.81 8.78
N ILE A 147 6.65 0.61 7.91
CA ILE A 147 6.78 0.55 6.45
C ILE A 147 5.69 1.45 5.87
N TRP A 148 6.08 2.45 5.09
CA TRP A 148 5.18 3.34 4.38
C TRP A 148 5.28 3.10 2.88
N ILE A 149 4.16 3.11 2.18
CA ILE A 149 4.06 2.82 0.75
C ILE A 149 3.20 3.92 0.12
N SER A 150 3.63 4.49 -1.00
CA SER A 150 2.81 5.35 -1.84
C SER A 150 2.61 4.73 -3.22
N GLY A 151 1.46 5.01 -3.83
CA GLY A 151 1.13 4.62 -5.18
C GLY A 151 0.16 5.59 -5.84
N TYR A 152 0.22 5.62 -7.17
CA TYR A 152 -0.73 6.32 -8.03
C TYR A 152 -1.19 5.37 -9.14
N LEU A 153 -2.48 5.41 -9.46
CA LEU A 153 -3.08 4.71 -10.59
C LEU A 153 -3.87 5.70 -11.42
N ASP A 154 -3.61 5.71 -12.72
CA ASP A 154 -4.26 6.62 -13.66
C ASP A 154 -5.76 6.34 -13.80
N GLU A 155 -6.57 7.35 -14.09
CA GLU A 155 -8.02 7.19 -14.29
C GLU A 155 -8.36 6.18 -15.39
N ASP A 156 -7.51 6.06 -16.41
CA ASP A 156 -7.70 5.11 -17.51
C ASP A 156 -7.64 3.65 -17.06
N THR A 157 -7.04 3.36 -15.89
CA THR A 157 -7.04 2.00 -15.30
C THR A 157 -8.45 1.54 -14.97
N GLY A 158 -9.39 2.46 -14.77
CA GLY A 158 -10.79 2.18 -14.46
C GLY A 158 -11.04 1.65 -13.06
N TYR A 159 -10.02 1.57 -12.20
CA TYR A 159 -10.18 1.14 -10.81
C TYR A 159 -10.97 2.17 -10.01
N SER A 160 -11.90 1.69 -9.20
CA SER A 160 -12.52 2.46 -8.14
C SER A 160 -11.68 2.40 -6.85
N ILE A 161 -11.89 3.38 -5.98
CA ILE A 161 -11.31 3.38 -4.62
C ILE A 161 -11.63 2.09 -3.86
N ASN A 162 -12.85 1.55 -4.04
CA ASN A 162 -13.28 0.33 -3.35
C ASN A 162 -12.54 -0.91 -3.85
N GLU A 163 -12.26 -1.01 -5.15
CA GLU A 163 -11.47 -2.12 -5.70
C GLU A 163 -10.01 -2.07 -5.22
N ILE A 164 -9.41 -0.88 -5.19
CA ILE A 164 -8.05 -0.71 -4.66
C ILE A 164 -8.02 -1.03 -3.16
N LEU A 165 -9.02 -0.57 -2.40
CA LEU A 165 -9.13 -0.87 -0.97
C LEU A 165 -9.30 -2.37 -0.72
N ASP A 166 -10.14 -3.07 -1.50
CA ASP A 166 -10.31 -4.52 -1.36
C ASP A 166 -9.02 -5.27 -1.70
N TYR A 167 -8.34 -4.87 -2.78
CA TYR A 167 -7.03 -5.40 -3.13
C TYR A 167 -6.04 -5.25 -1.96
N ILE A 168 -5.86 -4.03 -1.43
CA ILE A 168 -4.96 -3.78 -0.29
C ILE A 168 -5.36 -4.62 0.92
N CYS A 169 -6.65 -4.66 1.25
CA CYS A 169 -7.14 -5.39 2.42
C CYS A 169 -6.94 -6.91 2.29
N THR A 170 -7.05 -7.45 1.09
CA THR A 170 -6.83 -8.87 0.81
C THR A 170 -5.35 -9.18 0.86
N GLN A 171 -4.52 -8.46 0.10
CA GLN A 171 -3.09 -8.71 0.00
C GLN A 171 -2.33 -8.47 1.30
N PHE A 172 -2.82 -7.55 2.15
CA PHE A 172 -2.24 -7.25 3.46
C PHE A 172 -2.99 -7.93 4.60
N GLU A 173 -3.89 -8.88 4.31
CA GLU A 173 -4.62 -9.67 5.33
C GLU A 173 -5.29 -8.81 6.42
N VAL A 174 -5.81 -7.64 6.04
CA VAL A 174 -6.28 -6.62 6.98
C VAL A 174 -7.52 -7.11 7.74
N LYS A 175 -7.45 -7.06 9.07
CA LYS A 175 -8.53 -7.39 10.00
C LYS A 175 -9.10 -6.14 10.65
N ASN A 176 -10.37 -6.23 11.06
CA ASN A 176 -11.07 -5.18 11.81
C ASN A 176 -10.99 -3.80 11.13
N LEU A 177 -11.20 -3.77 9.82
CA LEU A 177 -11.16 -2.54 9.03
C LEU A 177 -12.28 -1.59 9.48
N TYR A 178 -11.92 -0.33 9.70
CA TYR A 178 -12.88 0.74 9.94
C TYR A 178 -12.44 2.01 9.24
N ARG A 179 -13.43 2.81 8.82
CA ARG A 179 -13.24 4.18 8.33
C ARG A 179 -13.27 5.13 9.52
N GLU A 180 -12.41 6.15 9.50
CA GLU A 180 -12.37 7.19 10.54
C GLU A 180 -12.83 8.52 9.95
N ILE A 181 -13.90 9.11 10.49
CA ILE A 181 -14.44 10.41 10.08
C ILE A 181 -14.65 11.23 11.35
N ASN A 182 -14.05 12.43 11.46
CA ASN A 182 -14.17 13.30 12.63
C ASN A 182 -13.89 12.59 13.98
N ASN A 183 -12.91 11.68 14.01
CA ASN A 183 -12.57 10.80 15.14
C ASN A 183 -13.61 9.74 15.51
N GLU A 184 -14.68 9.58 14.73
CA GLU A 184 -15.65 8.50 14.87
C GLU A 184 -15.27 7.32 13.97
N LYS A 185 -15.50 6.09 14.46
CA LYS A 185 -15.13 4.85 13.77
C LYS A 185 -16.36 4.18 13.18
N PHE A 186 -16.31 3.94 11.87
CA PHE A 186 -17.36 3.28 11.11
C PHE A 186 -16.81 1.94 10.60
N PRO A 187 -17.27 0.79 11.12
CA PRO A 187 -16.84 -0.51 10.65
C PRO A 187 -17.10 -0.68 9.14
N VAL A 188 -16.13 -1.23 8.42
CA VAL A 188 -16.30 -1.58 7.00
C VAL A 188 -16.56 -3.09 6.92
N ILE A 189 -17.77 -3.46 6.53
CA ILE A 189 -18.16 -4.86 6.32
C ILE A 189 -17.84 -5.18 4.85
N LYS A 190 -16.95 -6.14 4.59
CA LYS A 190 -16.44 -6.46 3.24
C LYS A 190 -17.56 -6.75 2.22
N ASP A 191 -18.68 -7.31 2.65
CA ASP A 191 -19.84 -7.58 1.78
C ASP A 191 -20.55 -6.33 1.27
N ASN A 192 -20.24 -5.14 1.81
CA ASN A 192 -20.87 -3.85 1.46
C ASN A 192 -19.92 -2.89 0.72
N LEU A 193 -18.73 -3.32 0.28
CA LEU A 193 -17.81 -2.40 -0.43
C LEU A 193 -18.42 -1.85 -1.74
N ASN A 194 -19.38 -2.55 -2.34
CA ASN A 194 -20.12 -2.08 -3.52
C ASN A 194 -21.41 -1.30 -3.19
N ASP A 195 -21.82 -1.24 -1.92
CA ASP A 195 -23.10 -0.64 -1.49
C ASP A 195 -22.93 0.74 -0.82
N ILE A 196 -21.72 1.30 -0.81
CA ILE A 196 -21.49 2.67 -0.30
C ILE A 196 -21.83 3.67 -1.41
N ASN A 197 -23.11 3.77 -1.76
CA ASN A 197 -23.65 4.95 -2.43
C ASN A 197 -23.58 6.13 -1.44
N TYR A 198 -22.90 7.20 -1.85
CA TYR A 198 -22.86 8.46 -1.11
C TYR A 198 -24.22 9.16 -1.22
N ASP A 199 -25.03 9.09 -0.18
CA ASP A 199 -25.97 10.16 0.13
C ASP A 199 -25.33 11.07 1.18
N ILE A 200 -24.73 12.18 0.72
CA ILE A 200 -24.54 13.41 1.49
C ILE A 200 -25.51 14.44 0.92
#